data_AF-A0A925WAS6-F1
#
_entry.id   AF-A0A925WAS6-F1
#
_cell.length_a   1.000
_cell.length_b   1.000
_cell.length_c   1.000
_cell.angle_alpha   90.00
_cell.angle_beta   90.00
_cell.angle_gamma   90.00
#
_symmetry.space_group_name_H-M   'P 1'
#
loop_
_entity.id
_entity.type
_entity.pdbx_description
1 polymer ?
#
loop_
_entity_poly.entity_id
_entity_poly.type
_entity_poly.pdbx_seq_one_letter_code
_entity_poly.pdbx_strand_id
1 'polypeptide(L)'
;MLKNLKFKLRRAARRTLWPRPALFFPIGVVKNRGNVFRSDYDLYICGYPRSGNTFALKAFELANPGFSIRSHKHIPTFVIQSVKWNLPGMVLIRKPLDSAISWSIFTREPIAESLSYYMDFYSMLAPYRESLFFVSFEDVTTDFGQVIQSFNNRWNTQYHTFDNTPENVLHCMEEIESEYRDTNGQVIEHKVPRPSSQRKLEKKALQDQVNRSSALQKQLHQAEQLYRLLAPQKFSPKPVSNKTSGTQMIRMQTAR
;
A
#
# COMPACT_ATOMS: atom_id res chain seq x y z
N MET A 1 -9.16 -30.79 9.39
CA MET A 1 -10.58 -30.37 9.27
C MET A 1 -10.87 -29.03 9.96
N LEU A 2 -10.51 -28.84 11.24
CA LEU A 2 -10.76 -27.58 11.99
C LEU A 2 -10.14 -26.31 11.38
N LYS A 3 -8.89 -26.34 10.88
CA LYS A 3 -8.25 -25.17 10.26
C LYS A 3 -9.02 -24.66 9.04
N ASN A 4 -9.51 -25.56 8.20
CA ASN A 4 -10.29 -25.22 7.01
C ASN A 4 -11.66 -24.62 7.39
N LEU A 5 -12.31 -25.15 8.43
CA LEU A 5 -13.55 -24.58 8.95
C LEU A 5 -13.33 -23.16 9.52
N LYS A 6 -12.28 -22.98 10.33
CA LYS A 6 -11.89 -21.66 10.87
C LYS A 6 -11.63 -20.65 9.75
N PHE A 7 -10.92 -21.06 8.69
CA PHE A 7 -10.67 -20.23 7.52
C PHE A 7 -11.96 -19.81 6.81
N LYS A 8 -12.86 -20.76 6.52
CA LYS A 8 -14.16 -20.48 5.88
C LYS A 8 -15.01 -19.52 6.72
N LEU A 9 -15.07 -19.74 8.03
CA LEU A 9 -15.77 -18.85 8.97
C LEU A 9 -15.16 -17.44 8.99
N ARG A 10 -13.82 -17.32 9.06
CA ARG A 10 -13.13 -16.03 8.99
C ARG A 10 -13.48 -15.31 7.68
N ARG A 11 -13.44 -15.99 6.54
CA ARG A 11 -13.77 -15.43 5.23
C ARG A 11 -15.23 -14.97 5.14
N ALA A 12 -16.17 -15.77 5.64
CA ALA A 12 -17.59 -15.39 5.68
C ALA A 12 -17.83 -14.17 6.58
N ALA A 13 -17.20 -14.14 7.77
CA ALA A 13 -17.28 -13.00 8.68
C ALA A 13 -16.71 -11.72 8.04
N ARG A 14 -15.55 -11.80 7.38
CA ARG A 14 -14.96 -10.68 6.62
C ARG A 14 -15.96 -10.12 5.60
N ARG A 15 -16.54 -10.98 4.78
CA ARG A 15 -17.47 -10.58 3.71
C ARG A 15 -18.78 -9.96 4.22
N THR A 16 -19.19 -10.33 5.43
CA THR A 16 -20.44 -9.84 6.01
C THR A 16 -20.23 -8.54 6.79
N LEU A 17 -19.17 -8.49 7.60
CA LEU A 17 -18.91 -7.39 8.53
C LEU A 17 -18.20 -6.22 7.84
N TRP A 18 -17.25 -6.48 6.95
CA TRP A 18 -16.42 -5.41 6.41
C TRP A 18 -17.15 -4.34 5.59
N PRO A 19 -18.15 -4.67 4.75
CA PRO A 19 -18.94 -3.67 4.03
C PRO A 19 -19.77 -2.77 4.93
N ARG A 20 -19.95 -3.13 6.22
CA ARG A 20 -20.90 -2.52 7.13
C ARG A 20 -20.17 -1.92 8.35
N PRO A 21 -19.65 -0.69 8.26
CA PRO A 21 -18.93 -0.04 9.36
C PRO A 21 -19.65 -0.11 10.71
N ALA A 22 -20.97 0.07 10.73
CA ALA A 22 -21.77 0.00 11.96
C ALA A 22 -21.71 -1.39 12.63
N LEU A 23 -21.69 -2.47 11.86
CA LEU A 23 -21.57 -3.83 12.40
C LEU A 23 -20.13 -4.16 12.82
N PHE A 24 -19.14 -3.58 12.14
CA PHE A 24 -17.74 -3.82 12.45
C PHE A 24 -17.28 -3.02 13.68
N PHE A 25 -17.83 -1.84 13.93
CA PHE A 25 -17.40 -0.93 15.00
C PHE A 25 -17.27 -1.59 16.39
N PRO A 26 -18.29 -2.26 16.96
CA PRO A 26 -18.15 -2.87 18.29
C PRO A 26 -17.05 -3.94 18.31
N ILE A 27 -16.89 -4.70 17.22
CA ILE A 27 -15.84 -5.70 17.07
C ILE A 27 -14.46 -5.04 16.96
N GLY A 28 -14.37 -3.90 16.29
CA GLY A 28 -13.16 -3.09 16.14
C GLY A 28 -12.66 -2.57 17.49
N VAL A 29 -13.57 -2.08 18.34
CA VAL A 29 -13.26 -1.62 19.70
C VAL A 29 -12.75 -2.79 20.56
N VAL A 30 -13.50 -3.90 20.64
CA VAL A 30 -13.12 -5.07 21.45
C VAL A 30 -11.79 -5.69 21.02
N LYS A 31 -11.46 -5.64 19.73
CA LYS A 31 -10.20 -6.18 19.20
C LYS A 31 -9.04 -5.18 19.21
N ASN A 32 -9.17 -4.05 19.90
CA ASN A 32 -8.17 -2.97 19.92
C ASN A 32 -7.77 -2.50 18.50
N ARG A 33 -8.68 -2.61 17.53
CA ARG A 33 -8.48 -2.11 16.16
C ARG A 33 -8.87 -0.64 16.01
N GLY A 34 -9.40 -0.06 17.08
CA GLY A 34 -9.75 1.36 17.18
C GLY A 34 -11.13 1.68 16.61
N ASN A 35 -11.51 2.95 16.75
CA ASN A 35 -12.77 3.47 16.25
C ASN A 35 -12.67 3.81 14.76
N VAL A 36 -13.34 3.03 13.91
CA VAL A 36 -13.47 3.29 12.46
C VAL A 36 -14.28 4.55 12.15
N PHE A 37 -15.07 5.05 13.11
CA PHE A 37 -15.87 6.28 13.06
C PHE A 37 -15.17 7.52 13.64
N ARG A 38 -13.86 7.48 13.91
CA ARG A 38 -13.08 8.71 14.10
C ARG A 38 -12.55 9.23 12.75
N SER A 39 -12.73 10.52 12.50
CA SER A 39 -12.34 11.27 11.29
C SER A 39 -11.26 12.33 11.56
N ASP A 40 -10.54 12.23 12.68
CA ASP A 40 -9.57 13.20 13.18
C ASP A 40 -8.16 12.97 12.62
N TYR A 41 -8.05 13.01 11.30
CA TYR A 41 -6.80 12.85 10.59
C TYR A 41 -6.83 13.60 9.27
N ASP A 42 -5.66 14.05 8.84
CA ASP A 42 -5.50 14.83 7.62
C ASP A 42 -5.58 13.92 6.39
N LEU A 43 -4.99 12.73 6.48
CA LEU A 43 -5.08 11.71 5.42
C LEU A 43 -4.93 10.29 5.98
N TYR A 44 -5.22 9.31 5.12
CA TYR A 44 -4.91 7.91 5.40
C TYR A 44 -4.00 7.28 4.35
N ILE A 45 -3.16 6.34 4.79
CA ILE A 45 -2.32 5.50 3.92
C ILE A 45 -2.56 4.04 4.32
N CYS A 46 -3.32 3.33 3.50
CA CYS A 46 -3.77 1.97 3.81
C CYS A 46 -3.67 1.06 2.60
N GLY A 47 -3.66 -0.24 2.83
CA GLY A 47 -3.58 -1.23 1.76
C GLY A 47 -3.57 -2.62 2.33
N TYR A 48 -3.57 -3.62 1.45
CA TYR A 48 -3.29 -4.98 1.87
C TYR A 48 -1.89 -5.03 2.54
N PRO A 49 -1.68 -5.88 3.58
CA PRO A 49 -0.37 -6.01 4.19
C PRO A 49 0.72 -6.29 3.16
N ARG A 50 1.94 -5.82 3.43
CA ARG A 50 3.11 -6.07 2.56
C ARG A 50 3.01 -5.44 1.16
N SER A 51 2.21 -4.39 1.02
CA SER A 51 2.08 -3.56 -0.20
C SER A 51 2.74 -2.18 -0.08
N GLY A 52 3.75 -2.01 0.80
CA GLY A 52 4.50 -0.74 0.92
C GLY A 52 3.96 0.24 1.97
N ASN A 53 2.99 -0.17 2.79
CA ASN A 53 2.31 0.70 3.77
C ASN A 53 3.27 1.42 4.72
N THR A 54 4.22 0.69 5.30
CA THR A 54 5.16 1.25 6.28
C THR A 54 6.12 2.24 5.62
N PHE A 55 6.66 1.90 4.45
CA PHE A 55 7.52 2.81 3.70
C PHE A 55 6.78 4.09 3.29
N ALA A 56 5.59 3.97 2.71
CA ALA A 56 4.80 5.14 2.31
C ALA A 56 4.46 6.04 3.50
N LEU A 57 4.17 5.46 4.67
CA LEU A 57 3.96 6.23 5.90
C LEU A 57 5.23 7.00 6.28
N LYS A 58 6.37 6.32 6.43
CA LYS A 58 7.63 6.93 6.87
C LYS A 58 8.12 7.99 5.87
N ALA A 59 8.05 7.70 4.58
CA ALA A 59 8.41 8.66 3.55
C ALA A 59 7.51 9.90 3.58
N PHE A 60 6.21 9.72 3.83
CA PHE A 60 5.30 10.85 3.97
C PHE A 60 5.59 11.66 5.24
N GLU A 61 5.77 11.00 6.38
CA GLU A 61 6.10 11.63 7.67
C GLU A 61 7.40 12.43 7.60
N LEU A 62 8.43 11.87 6.95
CA LEU A 62 9.71 12.55 6.76
C LEU A 62 9.56 13.84 5.95
N ALA A 63 8.77 13.80 4.87
CA ALA A 63 8.53 14.97 4.02
C ALA A 63 7.55 15.98 4.66
N ASN A 64 6.63 15.51 5.49
CA ASN A 64 5.51 16.28 6.03
C ASN A 64 5.35 16.06 7.55
N PRO A 65 6.31 16.53 8.37
CA PRO A 65 6.22 16.38 9.81
C PRO A 65 5.01 17.15 10.37
N GLY A 66 4.31 16.56 11.33
CA GLY A 66 3.22 17.19 12.07
C GLY A 66 1.80 16.94 11.55
N PHE A 67 1.63 16.27 10.40
CA PHE A 67 0.31 15.85 9.93
C PHE A 67 -0.17 14.57 10.63
N SER A 68 -1.46 14.51 10.94
CA SER A 68 -2.12 13.33 11.51
C SER A 68 -2.45 12.34 10.40
N ILE A 69 -1.72 11.22 10.36
CA ILE A 69 -1.87 10.17 9.35
C ILE A 69 -2.45 8.92 9.99
N ARG A 70 -3.53 8.39 9.42
CA ARG A 70 -4.00 7.05 9.78
C ARG A 70 -3.50 6.00 8.81
N SER A 71 -2.77 5.03 9.34
CA SER A 71 -2.19 3.95 8.55
C SER A 71 -2.41 2.58 9.19
N HIS A 72 -2.02 1.52 8.46
CA HIS A 72 -1.96 0.14 8.97
C HIS A 72 -3.29 -0.46 9.47
N LYS A 73 -4.41 0.20 9.17
CA LYS A 73 -5.75 -0.40 9.31
C LYS A 73 -5.96 -1.32 8.12
N HIS A 74 -5.45 -2.55 8.18
CA HIS A 74 -5.62 -3.58 7.14
C HIS A 74 -7.05 -4.16 7.09
N ILE A 75 -8.04 -3.28 7.20
CA ILE A 75 -9.47 -3.56 7.16
C ILE A 75 -10.10 -2.61 6.12
N PRO A 76 -10.78 -3.13 5.08
CA PRO A 76 -11.34 -2.28 4.04
C PRO A 76 -12.48 -1.39 4.58
N THR A 77 -13.11 -1.79 5.69
CA THR A 77 -14.12 -0.99 6.40
C THR A 77 -13.65 0.42 6.74
N PHE A 78 -12.39 0.56 7.16
CA PHE A 78 -11.82 1.87 7.49
C PHE A 78 -11.75 2.74 6.24
N VAL A 79 -11.27 2.19 5.13
CA VAL A 79 -11.20 2.89 3.83
C VAL A 79 -12.60 3.28 3.34
N ILE A 80 -13.57 2.36 3.41
CA ILE A 80 -14.97 2.63 3.04
C ILE A 80 -15.54 3.77 3.89
N GLN A 81 -15.24 3.81 5.19
CA GLN A 81 -15.70 4.87 6.07
C GLN A 81 -15.03 6.23 5.74
N SER A 82 -13.73 6.25 5.44
CA SER A 82 -13.04 7.46 4.97
C SER A 82 -13.66 8.02 3.70
N VAL A 83 -14.01 7.15 2.74
CA VAL A 83 -14.68 7.55 1.49
C VAL A 83 -16.02 8.22 1.79
N LYS A 84 -16.81 7.68 2.73
CA LYS A 84 -18.09 8.26 3.13
C LYS A 84 -17.99 9.66 3.75
N TRP A 85 -16.84 9.99 4.33
CA TRP A 85 -16.57 11.33 4.87
C TRP A 85 -15.80 12.23 3.90
N ASN A 86 -15.54 11.77 2.67
CA ASN A 86 -14.73 12.49 1.69
C ASN A 86 -13.33 12.86 2.20
N LEU A 87 -12.73 11.99 3.02
CA LEU A 87 -11.36 12.19 3.51
C LEU A 87 -10.34 11.71 2.48
N PRO A 88 -9.25 12.47 2.25
CA PRO A 88 -8.22 12.11 1.29
C PRO A 88 -7.42 10.91 1.79
N GLY A 89 -7.01 10.04 0.87
CA GLY A 89 -6.09 8.96 1.24
C GLY A 89 -5.66 8.05 0.11
N MET A 90 -4.56 7.34 0.39
CA MET A 90 -3.86 6.47 -0.54
C MET A 90 -4.17 5.01 -0.21
N VAL A 91 -4.65 4.27 -1.21
CA VAL A 91 -4.84 2.83 -1.16
C VAL A 91 -3.70 2.15 -1.89
N LEU A 92 -2.74 1.64 -1.13
CA LEU A 92 -1.58 0.96 -1.69
C LEU A 92 -1.95 -0.42 -2.18
N ILE A 93 -1.48 -0.77 -3.38
CA ILE A 93 -1.71 -2.05 -4.04
C ILE A 93 -0.42 -2.61 -4.61
N ARG A 94 -0.22 -3.93 -4.49
CA ARG A 94 0.94 -4.65 -5.01
C ARG A 94 0.47 -5.85 -5.81
N LYS A 95 1.32 -6.35 -6.71
CA LYS A 95 1.14 -7.65 -7.36
C LYS A 95 0.67 -8.71 -6.35
N PRO A 96 -0.42 -9.45 -6.64
CA PRO A 96 -1.05 -10.33 -5.65
C PRO A 96 -0.11 -11.40 -5.11
N LEU A 97 0.66 -12.04 -6.00
CA LEU A 97 1.58 -13.11 -5.65
C LEU A 97 2.68 -12.65 -4.69
N ASP A 98 3.33 -11.52 -4.99
CA ASP A 98 4.42 -10.98 -4.17
C ASP A 98 3.94 -10.58 -2.76
N SER A 99 2.80 -9.89 -2.68
CA SER A 99 2.24 -9.48 -1.39
C SER A 99 1.68 -10.65 -0.59
N ALA A 100 1.02 -11.62 -1.24
CA ALA A 100 0.49 -12.81 -0.57
C ALA A 100 1.61 -13.72 -0.05
N ILE A 101 2.70 -13.93 -0.82
CA ILE A 101 3.87 -14.69 -0.34
C ILE A 101 4.52 -13.96 0.84
N SER A 102 4.75 -12.66 0.73
CA SER A 102 5.34 -11.88 1.83
C SER A 102 4.49 -11.96 3.09
N TRP A 103 3.17 -11.93 2.96
CA TRP A 103 2.24 -12.05 4.08
C TRP A 103 2.18 -13.47 4.68
N SER A 104 2.22 -14.49 3.83
CA SER A 104 2.27 -15.89 4.24
C SER A 104 3.54 -16.20 5.04
N ILE A 105 4.70 -15.69 4.61
CA ILE A 105 5.96 -15.80 5.36
C ILE A 105 5.85 -15.08 6.71
N PHE A 106 5.32 -13.86 6.72
CA PHE A 106 5.19 -13.04 7.93
C PHE A 106 4.28 -13.69 8.99
N THR A 107 3.13 -14.21 8.57
CA THR A 107 2.11 -14.77 9.48
C THR A 107 2.24 -16.26 9.72
N ARG A 108 3.04 -16.96 8.92
CA ARG A 108 3.08 -18.43 8.82
C ARG A 108 1.71 -19.05 8.47
N GLU A 109 0.79 -18.26 7.90
CA GLU A 109 -0.50 -18.74 7.40
C GLU A 109 -0.36 -19.27 5.97
N PRO A 110 -1.24 -20.21 5.53
CA PRO A 110 -1.17 -20.75 4.18
C PRO A 110 -1.32 -19.70 3.07
N ILE A 111 -0.61 -19.88 1.95
CA ILE A 111 -0.69 -18.96 0.80
C ILE A 111 -2.12 -18.82 0.24
N ALA A 112 -2.92 -19.89 0.29
CA ALA A 112 -4.33 -19.88 -0.09
C ALA A 112 -5.14 -18.86 0.74
N GLU A 113 -4.86 -18.77 2.05
CA GLU A 113 -5.54 -17.84 2.95
C GLU A 113 -5.10 -16.39 2.69
N SER A 114 -3.81 -16.21 2.35
CA SER A 114 -3.23 -14.92 1.99
C SER A 114 -3.82 -14.38 0.69
N LEU A 115 -3.87 -15.19 -0.38
CA LEU A 115 -4.54 -14.82 -1.64
C LEU A 115 -6.03 -14.54 -1.43
N SER A 116 -6.67 -15.36 -0.60
CA SER A 116 -8.08 -15.17 -0.24
C SER A 116 -8.32 -13.85 0.48
N TYR A 117 -7.46 -13.48 1.42
CA TYR A 117 -7.51 -12.19 2.10
C TYR A 117 -7.26 -11.04 1.13
N TYR A 118 -6.29 -11.14 0.22
CA TYR A 118 -6.05 -10.14 -0.82
C TYR A 118 -7.32 -9.87 -1.62
N MET A 119 -7.96 -10.92 -2.13
CA MET A 119 -9.21 -10.81 -2.87
C MET A 119 -10.33 -10.22 -2.01
N ASP A 120 -10.52 -10.69 -0.77
CA ASP A 120 -11.55 -10.17 0.13
C ASP A 120 -11.31 -8.69 0.48
N PHE A 121 -10.07 -8.23 0.57
CA PHE A 121 -9.74 -6.85 0.89
C PHE A 121 -10.10 -5.93 -0.29
N TYR A 122 -9.55 -6.22 -1.47
CA TYR A 122 -9.70 -5.34 -2.63
C TYR A 122 -11.07 -5.44 -3.31
N SER A 123 -11.74 -6.60 -3.26
CA SER A 123 -13.09 -6.72 -3.83
C SER A 123 -14.11 -5.83 -3.10
N MET A 124 -13.89 -5.57 -1.81
CA MET A 124 -14.73 -4.66 -1.02
C MET A 124 -14.50 -3.19 -1.37
N LEU A 125 -13.31 -2.86 -1.89
CA LEU A 125 -12.95 -1.51 -2.32
C LEU A 125 -13.30 -1.25 -3.79
N ALA A 126 -13.45 -2.30 -4.60
CA ALA A 126 -13.72 -2.18 -6.02
C ALA A 126 -14.95 -1.32 -6.39
N PRO A 127 -16.08 -1.37 -5.65
CA PRO A 127 -17.21 -0.47 -5.90
C PRO A 127 -16.91 1.02 -5.68
N TYR A 128 -15.87 1.33 -4.91
CA TYR A 128 -15.46 2.71 -4.58
C TYR A 128 -14.25 3.18 -5.39
N ARG A 129 -13.86 2.43 -6.44
CA ARG A 129 -12.63 2.66 -7.21
C ARG A 129 -12.45 4.12 -7.61
N GLU A 130 -13.48 4.75 -8.16
CA GLU A 130 -13.40 6.13 -8.66
C GLU A 130 -13.23 7.17 -7.55
N SER A 131 -13.64 6.85 -6.33
CA SER A 131 -13.46 7.72 -5.15
C SER A 131 -12.08 7.55 -4.50
N LEU A 132 -11.39 6.44 -4.76
CA LEU A 132 -10.13 6.09 -4.11
C LEU A 132 -8.90 6.53 -4.92
N PHE A 133 -7.78 6.80 -4.24
CA PHE A 133 -6.47 6.85 -4.88
C PHE A 133 -5.83 5.47 -4.78
N PHE A 134 -5.66 4.75 -5.89
CA PHE A 134 -4.81 3.57 -5.86
C PHE A 134 -3.36 3.95 -6.21
N VAL A 135 -2.42 3.46 -5.42
CA VAL A 135 -0.98 3.67 -5.63
C VAL A 135 -0.29 2.32 -5.70
N SER A 136 0.47 2.08 -6.77
CA SER A 136 1.21 0.81 -6.88
C SER A 136 2.40 0.79 -5.93
N PHE A 137 2.78 -0.39 -5.47
CA PHE A 137 3.99 -0.60 -4.69
C PHE A 137 5.23 -0.09 -5.43
N GLU A 138 5.28 -0.33 -6.73
CA GLU A 138 6.36 0.12 -7.61
C GLU A 138 6.49 1.65 -7.60
N ASP A 139 5.37 2.39 -7.72
CA ASP A 139 5.39 3.86 -7.68
C ASP A 139 5.85 4.37 -6.32
N VAL A 140 5.34 3.78 -5.22
CA VAL A 140 5.77 4.11 -3.85
C VAL A 140 7.28 3.94 -3.67
N THR A 141 7.87 2.88 -4.21
CA THR A 141 9.30 2.61 -3.99
C THR A 141 10.23 3.30 -4.98
N THR A 142 9.72 3.78 -6.11
CA THR A 142 10.53 4.36 -7.19
C THR A 142 10.48 5.88 -7.18
N ASP A 143 9.28 6.46 -7.06
CA ASP A 143 9.06 7.91 -7.09
C ASP A 143 7.80 8.26 -6.29
N PHE A 144 7.94 8.28 -4.97
CA PHE A 144 6.87 8.67 -4.06
C PHE A 144 6.61 10.18 -4.10
N GLY A 145 7.60 10.99 -4.50
CA GLY A 145 7.42 12.42 -4.75
C GLY A 145 6.33 12.69 -5.79
N GLN A 146 6.39 12.00 -6.93
CA GLN A 146 5.36 12.09 -7.98
C GLN A 146 3.99 11.60 -7.51
N VAL A 147 3.94 10.58 -6.65
CA VAL A 147 2.69 10.11 -6.02
C VAL A 147 2.06 11.21 -5.18
N ILE A 148 2.84 11.87 -4.31
CA ILE A 148 2.36 12.98 -3.46
C ILE A 148 1.91 14.16 -4.33
N GLN A 149 2.64 14.50 -5.39
CA GLN A 149 2.23 15.55 -6.31
C GLN A 149 0.87 15.26 -6.97
N SER A 150 0.67 14.03 -7.42
CA SER A 150 -0.59 13.60 -8.03
C SER A 150 -1.74 13.58 -7.01
N PHE A 151 -1.44 13.20 -5.77
CA PHE A 151 -2.37 13.25 -4.65
C PHE A 151 -2.82 14.68 -4.35
N ASN A 152 -1.86 15.61 -4.29
CA ASN A 152 -2.14 17.05 -4.13
C ASN A 152 -3.06 17.58 -5.22
N ASN A 153 -2.80 17.24 -6.48
CA ASN A 153 -3.65 17.66 -7.59
C ASN A 153 -5.08 17.11 -7.48
N ARG A 154 -5.25 15.88 -6.99
CA ARG A 154 -6.57 15.26 -6.89
C ARG A 154 -7.41 15.81 -5.74
N TRP A 155 -6.80 16.09 -4.60
CA TRP A 155 -7.50 16.54 -3.39
C TRP A 155 -7.34 18.03 -3.09
N ASN A 156 -6.64 18.77 -3.95
CA ASN A 156 -6.29 20.17 -3.75
C ASN A 156 -5.56 20.39 -2.41
N THR A 157 -4.62 19.50 -2.08
CA THR A 157 -3.77 19.57 -0.89
C THR A 157 -2.39 20.14 -1.23
N GLN A 158 -1.61 20.50 -0.20
CA GLN A 158 -0.30 21.15 -0.37
C GLN A 158 0.81 20.41 0.39
N TYR A 159 0.79 19.07 0.38
CA TYR A 159 1.85 18.29 1.01
C TYR A 159 3.18 18.45 0.25
N HIS A 160 4.28 18.54 0.98
CA HIS A 160 5.62 18.49 0.42
C HIS A 160 5.90 17.12 -0.21
N THR A 161 6.49 17.13 -1.40
CA THR A 161 6.89 15.89 -2.08
C THR A 161 8.07 15.25 -1.38
N PHE A 162 8.07 13.92 -1.29
CA PHE A 162 9.23 13.17 -0.82
C PHE A 162 10.33 13.17 -1.89
N ASP A 163 11.56 13.48 -1.49
CA ASP A 163 12.72 13.39 -2.38
C ASP A 163 13.30 11.96 -2.31
N ASN A 164 13.19 11.21 -3.42
CA ASN A 164 13.57 9.81 -3.53
C ASN A 164 15.10 9.59 -3.66
N THR A 165 15.90 10.34 -2.91
CA THR A 165 17.34 10.14 -2.83
C THR A 165 17.69 8.82 -2.12
N PRO A 166 18.82 8.18 -2.44
CA PRO A 166 19.29 7.00 -1.72
C PRO A 166 19.37 7.21 -0.21
N GLU A 167 19.76 8.41 0.23
CA GLU A 167 19.90 8.79 1.64
C GLU A 167 18.55 8.81 2.36
N ASN A 168 17.53 9.44 1.77
CA ASN A 168 16.18 9.50 2.37
C ASN A 168 15.51 8.12 2.39
N VAL A 169 15.73 7.32 1.34
CA VAL A 169 15.26 5.93 1.29
C VAL A 169 15.93 5.11 2.39
N LEU A 170 17.25 5.25 2.56
CA LEU A 170 17.99 4.56 3.62
C LEU A 170 17.46 4.96 4.99
N HIS A 171 17.27 6.26 5.24
CA HIS A 171 16.72 6.77 6.49
C HIS A 171 15.36 6.15 6.82
N CYS A 172 14.42 6.13 5.85
CA CYS A 172 13.12 5.47 6.03
C CYS A 172 13.28 3.98 6.35
N MET A 173 14.22 3.28 5.70
CA MET A 173 14.45 1.86 5.92
C MET A 173 15.07 1.57 7.30
N GLU A 174 15.95 2.43 7.79
CA GLU A 174 16.53 2.34 9.14
C GLU A 174 15.47 2.52 10.22
N GLU A 175 14.58 3.51 10.07
CA GLU A 175 13.44 3.69 10.98
C GLU A 175 12.54 2.46 10.99
N ILE A 176 12.21 1.94 9.81
CA ILE A 176 11.41 0.71 9.69
C ILE A 176 12.11 -0.44 10.40
N GLU A 177 13.41 -0.65 10.20
CA GLU A 177 14.14 -1.74 10.85
C GLU A 177 14.12 -1.63 12.37
N SER A 178 14.17 -0.41 12.92
CA SER A 178 14.10 -0.17 14.36
C SER A 178 12.80 -0.72 15.00
N GLU A 179 11.67 -0.64 14.29
CA GLU A 179 10.36 -1.12 14.76
C GLU A 179 10.25 -2.65 14.80
N TYR A 180 11.14 -3.37 14.11
CA TYR A 180 11.14 -4.83 14.04
C TYR A 180 12.32 -5.47 14.75
N ARG A 181 12.97 -4.76 15.67
CA ARG A 181 13.97 -5.34 16.58
C ARG A 181 13.30 -6.12 17.71
N ASP A 182 13.89 -7.24 18.09
CA ASP A 182 13.49 -8.02 19.26
C ASP A 182 14.00 -7.37 20.56
N THR A 183 13.70 -8.00 21.69
CA THR A 183 14.15 -7.52 23.02
C THR A 183 15.68 -7.47 23.17
N ASN A 184 16.42 -8.14 22.29
CA ASN A 184 17.89 -8.16 22.26
C ASN A 184 18.45 -7.17 21.23
N GLY A 185 17.61 -6.33 20.62
CA GLY A 185 18.00 -5.37 19.60
C GLY A 185 18.28 -5.99 18.22
N GLN A 186 18.09 -7.30 18.05
CA GLN A 186 18.29 -7.98 16.78
C GLN A 186 17.06 -7.85 15.89
N VAL A 187 17.29 -7.60 14.61
CA VAL A 187 16.22 -7.45 13.63
C VAL A 187 15.52 -8.80 13.41
N ILE A 188 14.20 -8.86 13.61
CA ILE A 188 13.39 -10.06 13.38
C ILE A 188 13.23 -10.28 11.89
N GLU A 189 14.15 -11.04 11.31
CA GLU A 189 14.40 -11.10 9.86
C GLU A 189 13.17 -11.56 9.03
N HIS A 190 12.31 -12.41 9.58
CA HIS A 190 11.07 -12.83 8.90
C HIS A 190 9.94 -11.79 8.95
N LYS A 191 10.03 -10.78 9.83
CA LYS A 191 9.00 -9.76 10.03
C LYS A 191 9.26 -8.48 9.22
N VAL A 192 10.53 -8.11 9.06
CA VAL A 192 10.93 -6.83 8.46
C VAL A 192 10.45 -6.73 7.01
N PRO A 193 9.92 -5.57 6.57
CA PRO A 193 9.41 -5.38 5.22
C PRO A 193 10.46 -5.08 4.14
N ARG A 194 11.73 -5.49 4.33
CA ARG A 194 12.80 -5.36 3.31
C ARG A 194 13.06 -6.66 2.53
N PRO A 195 13.73 -6.66 1.37
CA PRO A 195 14.22 -7.88 0.72
C PRO A 195 15.27 -8.58 1.61
N SER A 196 15.24 -9.92 1.71
CA SER A 196 16.33 -10.64 2.38
C SER A 196 16.67 -11.99 1.76
N SER A 197 17.96 -12.33 1.81
CA SER A 197 18.51 -13.58 1.30
C SER A 197 17.90 -14.79 2.01
N GLN A 198 17.67 -14.69 3.32
CA GLN A 198 17.05 -15.74 4.14
C GLN A 198 15.63 -16.11 3.68
N ARG A 199 14.86 -15.15 3.15
CA ARG A 199 13.50 -15.39 2.62
C ARG A 199 13.47 -15.84 1.17
N LYS A 200 14.61 -15.85 0.46
CA LYS A 200 14.65 -16.20 -0.97
C LYS A 200 14.23 -17.65 -1.21
N LEU A 201 14.66 -18.57 -0.34
CA LEU A 201 14.28 -19.99 -0.41
C LEU A 201 12.80 -20.19 -0.09
N GLU A 202 12.30 -19.61 1.00
CA GLU A 202 10.88 -19.68 1.38
C GLU A 202 9.97 -19.10 0.28
N LYS A 203 10.37 -17.95 -0.31
CA LYS A 203 9.66 -17.33 -1.43
C LYS A 203 9.58 -18.29 -2.62
N LYS A 204 10.69 -18.92 -2.98
CA LYS A 204 10.73 -19.89 -4.09
C LYS A 204 9.85 -21.11 -3.80
N ALA A 205 9.89 -21.66 -2.60
CA ALA A 205 9.06 -22.80 -2.21
C ALA A 205 7.55 -22.49 -2.31
N LEU A 206 7.13 -21.30 -1.84
CA LEU A 206 5.73 -20.87 -1.95
C LEU A 206 5.34 -20.58 -3.41
N GLN A 207 6.25 -20.04 -4.22
CA GLN A 207 6.03 -19.84 -5.65
C GLN A 207 5.80 -21.19 -6.36
N ASP A 208 6.66 -22.16 -6.09
CA ASP A 208 6.54 -23.51 -6.65
C ASP A 208 5.25 -24.20 -6.19
N GLN A 209 4.83 -23.99 -4.94
CA GLN A 209 3.55 -24.48 -4.44
C GLN A 209 2.37 -23.91 -5.23
N VAL A 210 2.38 -22.60 -5.51
CA VAL A 210 1.34 -21.96 -6.33
C VAL A 210 1.37 -22.51 -7.75
N ASN A 211 2.55 -22.71 -8.34
CA ASN A 211 2.72 -23.24 -9.71
C ASN A 211 2.22 -24.68 -9.85
N ARG A 212 2.40 -25.53 -8.83
CA ARG A 212 1.98 -26.95 -8.86
C ARG A 212 0.49 -27.16 -8.59
N SER A 213 -0.23 -26.16 -8.08
CA SER A 213 -1.63 -26.31 -7.68
C SER A 213 -2.57 -25.52 -8.61
N SER A 214 -3.38 -26.23 -9.40
CA SER A 214 -4.39 -25.62 -10.28
C SER A 214 -5.40 -24.76 -9.51
N ALA A 215 -5.76 -25.14 -8.29
CA ALA A 215 -6.63 -24.36 -7.43
C ALA A 215 -6.00 -23.02 -7.01
N LEU A 216 -4.71 -23.02 -6.63
CA LEU A 216 -3.97 -21.79 -6.29
C LEU A 216 -3.75 -20.91 -7.52
N GLN A 217 -3.46 -21.50 -8.68
CA GLN A 217 -3.39 -20.77 -9.96
C GLN A 217 -4.69 -20.06 -10.27
N LYS A 218 -5.84 -20.73 -10.09
CA LYS A 218 -7.16 -20.11 -10.28
C LYS A 218 -7.38 -18.94 -9.32
N GLN A 219 -7.02 -19.09 -8.05
CA GLN A 219 -7.11 -18.00 -7.06
C GLN A 219 -6.19 -16.83 -7.40
N LEU A 220 -4.96 -17.13 -7.83
CA LEU A 220 -4.00 -16.11 -8.25
C LEU A 220 -4.53 -15.34 -9.47
N HIS A 221 -5.04 -16.04 -10.48
CA HIS A 221 -5.60 -15.41 -11.67
C HIS A 221 -6.75 -14.44 -11.34
N GLN A 222 -7.65 -14.83 -10.43
CA GLN A 222 -8.72 -13.95 -9.94
C GLN A 222 -8.16 -12.71 -9.22
N ALA A 223 -7.13 -12.89 -8.39
CA ALA A 223 -6.48 -11.78 -7.72
C ALA A 223 -5.75 -10.85 -8.71
N GLU A 224 -5.17 -11.38 -9.79
CA GLU A 224 -4.52 -10.61 -10.85
C GLU A 224 -5.51 -9.83 -11.72
N GLN A 225 -6.69 -10.38 -11.98
CA GLN A 225 -7.79 -9.65 -12.63
C GLN A 225 -8.21 -8.45 -11.77
N LEU A 226 -8.38 -8.67 -10.46
CA LEU A 226 -8.72 -7.61 -9.51
C LEU A 226 -7.59 -6.56 -9.40
N TYR A 227 -6.33 -6.99 -9.40
CA TYR A 227 -5.18 -6.09 -9.45
C TYR A 227 -5.21 -5.22 -10.71
N ARG A 228 -5.43 -5.81 -11.89
CA ARG A 228 -5.52 -5.06 -13.16
C ARG A 228 -6.68 -4.07 -13.19
N LEU A 229 -7.79 -4.39 -12.53
CA LEU A 229 -8.93 -3.49 -12.40
C LEU A 229 -8.59 -2.27 -11.55
N LEU A 230 -7.88 -2.45 -10.43
CA LEU A 230 -7.69 -1.41 -9.40
C LEU A 230 -6.37 -0.67 -9.49
N ALA A 231 -5.31 -1.31 -9.97
CA ALA A 231 -4.00 -0.69 -10.07
C ALA A 231 -4.08 0.53 -10.99
N PRO A 232 -3.41 1.64 -10.62
CA PRO A 232 -3.33 2.80 -11.48
C PRO A 232 -2.62 2.42 -12.78
N GLN A 233 -3.00 3.03 -13.90
CA GLN A 233 -2.11 3.01 -15.06
C GLN A 233 -0.82 3.73 -14.65
N LYS A 234 0.35 3.16 -14.98
CA LYS A 234 1.66 3.71 -14.57
C LYS A 234 1.66 5.23 -14.72
N PHE A 235 2.05 5.92 -13.65
CA PHE A 235 2.33 7.35 -13.73
C PHE A 235 3.41 7.53 -14.78
N SER A 236 3.03 8.05 -15.94
CA SER A 236 3.98 8.35 -16.98
C SER A 236 4.61 9.69 -16.58
N PRO A 237 5.91 9.77 -16.28
CA PRO A 237 6.56 11.04 -16.07
C PRO A 237 6.34 11.88 -17.33
N LYS A 238 5.78 13.10 -17.17
CA LYS A 238 5.79 14.07 -18.27
C LYS A 238 7.26 14.27 -18.62
N PRO A 239 7.67 14.12 -19.90
CA PRO A 239 9.04 14.47 -20.28
C PRO A 239 9.27 15.92 -19.88
N VAL A 240 10.33 16.15 -19.11
CA VAL A 240 10.79 17.50 -18.78
C VAL A 240 11.03 18.21 -20.11
N SER A 241 10.21 19.22 -20.40
CA SER A 241 10.48 20.07 -21.56
C SER A 241 11.78 20.79 -21.26
N ASN A 242 12.87 20.35 -21.89
CA ASN A 242 14.09 21.16 -21.96
C ASN A 242 13.69 22.47 -22.63
N LYS A 243 13.53 23.53 -21.83
CA LYS A 243 13.57 24.89 -22.35
C LYS A 243 15.00 25.09 -22.83
N THR A 244 15.19 24.86 -24.12
CA THR A 244 16.40 25.25 -24.83
C THR A 244 16.60 26.73 -24.61
N SER A 245 17.75 27.06 -24.01
CA SER A 245 18.28 28.40 -23.85
C SER A 245 18.27 29.11 -25.21
N GLY A 246 17.31 30.01 -25.41
CA GLY A 246 17.32 30.96 -26.51
C GLY A 246 18.36 32.02 -26.22
N THR A 247 19.59 31.78 -26.69
CA THR A 247 20.63 32.79 -26.80
C THR A 247 20.08 33.97 -27.61
N GLN A 248 19.86 35.10 -26.95
CA GLN A 248 19.60 36.39 -27.61
C GLN A 248 20.83 36.76 -28.46
N MET A 249 20.71 36.63 -29.78
CA MET A 249 21.59 37.35 -30.69
C MET A 249 21.14 38.81 -30.75
N ILE A 250 21.95 39.67 -30.13
CA ILE A 250 21.90 41.13 -30.23
C ILE A 250 22.10 41.49 -31.71
N ARG A 251 21.06 42.06 -32.34
CA ARG A 251 21.14 42.67 -33.66
C ARG A 251 21.34 44.18 -33.47
N MET A 252 22.58 44.65 -33.51
CA MET A 252 22.89 46.08 -33.64
C MET A 252 22.69 46.51 -35.09
N GLN A 253 21.73 47.40 -35.31
CA GLN A 253 21.61 48.29 -36.47
C GLN A 253 20.92 49.56 -35.93
N THR A 254 21.60 50.68 -35.76
CA THR A 254 21.88 51.77 -36.73
C THR A 254 22.43 52.95 -35.87
N ALA A 255 23.14 53.99 -36.30
CA ALA A 255 23.11 54.77 -37.53
C ALA A 255 24.32 55.73 -37.59
N ARG A 256 24.68 56.13 -38.82
CA ARG A 256 25.49 57.29 -39.25
C ARG A 256 27.01 57.23 -39.08
#